data_AF-A0A4Y8WNU7-F1
#
_entry.id   AF-A0A4Y8WNU7-F1
#
_cell.length_a   1.000
_cell.length_b   1.000
_cell.length_c   1.000
_cell.angle_alpha   90.00
_cell.angle_beta   90.00
_cell.angle_gamma   90.00
#
_symmetry.space_group_name_H-M   'P 1'
#
loop_
_entity.id
_entity.type
_entity.pdbx_description
1 polymer ?
#
loop_
_entity_poly.entity_id
_entity_poly.type
_entity_poly.pdbx_seq_one_letter_code
_entity_poly.pdbx_strand_id
1 'polypeptide(L)'
;MKTHLLCAIALLFLLLGCNKRVELGGTPDPTDGRGTVEVSFGGSMNSFSQKGTRAYPTDAQAERKLRVSFSGLRIVFYSVNVTDPKQPDKVVYAFDKDISADKGEFSGGDLDISTTTTDDGLAFKVRGSERIKADNYIVYVFATVNSELKAATAVGQPFSELKKPMNYLDEEDIHKNYLQKSHYVSEPITVTKELFGDNAVAKVYTLPTAKLSAINALASVAWTPKVNDPAMEILDENLQFYPDVQSRKYLLFPEYDKHIEETLKLKYPIDANYTGFASKGIDELASEFIYRTKLTTTTIKNNYTTDPEVPNVYRTIPENTLASSESRSNTVTRLIIRVRMIPKTIKEKLTPDQLKDKGLSWVNYHGTYYEAKAFLALYKKAMANRSQSEEDKRLIEAANRFLVNGNLPSADVEEGGYEGNDVQYFHRCYTYYALPITHFTPAQLNGNINNGGYFGVVRNYHYKFEIKSMAGLGKASYTAFPYDTDLLGEHATKQDQILSDMGVITNIVDELY
;
A
#
# COMPACT_ATOMS: atom_id res chain seq x y z
N MET A 1 27.93 -48.47 -1.54
CA MET A 1 27.27 -48.05 -2.80
C MET A 1 26.01 -47.18 -2.64
N LYS A 2 25.49 -46.92 -1.43
CA LYS A 2 24.30 -46.06 -1.22
C LYS A 2 24.61 -44.59 -0.83
N THR A 3 25.85 -44.27 -0.50
CA THR A 3 26.27 -42.92 -0.05
C THR A 3 26.61 -41.97 -1.20
N HIS A 4 27.03 -42.47 -2.35
CA HIS A 4 27.33 -41.61 -3.52
C HIS A 4 26.07 -41.16 -4.28
N LEU A 5 24.95 -41.90 -4.17
CA LEU A 5 23.70 -41.53 -4.83
C LEU A 5 22.98 -40.38 -4.09
N LEU A 6 23.07 -40.31 -2.76
CA LEU A 6 22.52 -39.21 -1.97
C LEU A 6 23.31 -37.89 -2.14
N CYS A 7 24.65 -37.95 -2.25
CA CYS A 7 25.46 -36.77 -2.56
C CYS A 7 25.19 -36.22 -3.98
N ALA A 8 24.93 -37.09 -4.96
CA ALA A 8 24.59 -36.67 -6.31
C ALA A 8 23.19 -36.00 -6.37
N ILE A 9 22.22 -36.49 -5.61
CA ILE A 9 20.88 -35.89 -5.52
C ILE A 9 20.92 -34.57 -4.74
N ALA A 10 21.72 -34.46 -3.67
CA ALA A 10 21.92 -33.22 -2.93
C ALA A 10 22.65 -32.14 -3.75
N LEU A 11 23.64 -32.52 -4.58
CA LEU A 11 24.25 -31.59 -5.55
C LEU A 11 23.27 -31.18 -6.66
N LEU A 12 22.35 -32.07 -7.08
CA LEU A 12 21.32 -31.74 -8.07
C LEU A 12 20.30 -30.73 -7.52
N PHE A 13 19.95 -30.80 -6.22
CA PHE A 13 19.07 -29.83 -5.56
C PHE A 13 19.79 -28.51 -5.21
N LEU A 14 21.09 -28.53 -4.93
CA LEU A 14 21.89 -27.29 -4.78
C LEU A 14 22.11 -26.56 -6.10
N LEU A 15 22.10 -27.27 -7.24
CA LEU A 15 22.14 -26.67 -8.59
C LEU A 15 20.77 -26.20 -9.11
N LEU A 16 19.67 -26.54 -8.42
CA LEU A 16 18.32 -26.04 -8.68
C LEU A 16 17.95 -24.81 -7.81
N GLY A 17 18.85 -24.40 -6.90
CA GLY A 17 18.76 -23.16 -6.13
C GLY A 17 19.30 -21.91 -6.83
N CYS A 18 19.87 -22.06 -8.02
CA CYS A 18 20.13 -20.93 -8.91
C CYS A 18 18.85 -20.63 -9.69
N ASN A 19 18.25 -19.45 -9.50
CA ASN A 19 17.21 -18.93 -10.39
C ASN A 19 17.66 -19.13 -11.84
N LYS A 20 17.13 -20.15 -12.51
CA LYS A 20 17.42 -20.37 -13.93
C LYS A 20 16.95 -19.11 -14.66
N ARG A 21 17.94 -18.37 -15.17
CA ARG A 21 17.81 -17.37 -16.22
C ARG A 21 16.89 -17.97 -17.29
N VAL A 22 15.64 -17.51 -17.36
CA VAL A 22 14.75 -17.90 -18.45
C VAL A 22 14.99 -16.86 -19.54
N GLU A 23 15.92 -17.16 -20.45
CA GLU A 23 15.98 -16.48 -21.74
C GLU A 23 14.69 -16.86 -22.49
N LEU A 24 13.62 -16.12 -22.22
CA LEU A 24 12.33 -16.30 -22.88
C LEU A 24 12.41 -15.66 -24.26
N GLY A 25 12.97 -16.42 -25.22
CA GLY A 25 12.65 -16.33 -26.65
C GLY A 25 13.30 -15.18 -27.43
N GLY A 26 13.92 -15.56 -28.55
CA GLY A 26 14.35 -14.63 -29.60
C GLY A 26 15.86 -14.47 -29.72
N THR A 27 16.69 -15.50 -29.51
CA THR A 27 18.05 -15.44 -30.06
C THR A 27 17.95 -15.32 -31.58
N PRO A 28 18.43 -14.22 -32.20
CA PRO A 28 18.50 -14.16 -33.65
C PRO A 28 19.35 -15.32 -34.15
N ASP A 29 18.96 -15.95 -35.27
CA ASP A 29 19.75 -17.03 -35.85
C ASP A 29 21.19 -16.55 -36.08
N PRO A 30 22.21 -17.20 -35.49
CA PRO A 30 23.60 -16.75 -35.61
C PRO A 30 24.13 -16.81 -37.05
N THR A 31 23.43 -17.46 -37.98
CA THR A 31 23.79 -17.46 -39.41
C THR A 31 23.33 -16.20 -40.16
N ASP A 32 22.47 -15.38 -39.56
CA ASP A 32 21.85 -14.20 -40.18
C ASP A 32 22.62 -12.91 -39.89
N GLY A 33 23.97 -12.98 -39.89
CA GLY A 33 24.91 -11.90 -39.51
C GLY A 33 24.78 -10.56 -40.26
N ARG A 34 23.73 -10.36 -41.06
CA ARG A 34 23.27 -9.10 -41.63
C ARG A 34 21.96 -8.70 -40.96
N GLY A 35 22.02 -7.78 -39.99
CA GLY A 35 20.82 -7.15 -39.42
C GLY A 35 20.54 -7.44 -37.95
N THR A 36 21.52 -7.87 -37.16
CA THR A 36 21.44 -7.91 -35.69
C THR A 36 22.34 -6.86 -35.05
N VAL A 37 21.93 -6.34 -33.90
CA VAL A 37 22.64 -5.32 -33.12
C VAL A 37 22.70 -5.73 -31.64
N GLU A 38 23.78 -5.34 -30.96
CA GLU A 38 23.87 -5.48 -29.51
C GLU A 38 23.34 -4.23 -28.81
N VAL A 39 22.48 -4.40 -27.81
CA VAL A 39 21.88 -3.31 -27.04
C VAL A 39 22.27 -3.40 -25.56
N SER A 40 22.67 -2.29 -24.98
CA SER A 40 22.91 -2.17 -23.53
C SER A 40 21.86 -1.28 -22.87
N PHE A 41 21.68 -1.45 -21.57
CA PHE A 41 20.55 -0.90 -20.83
C PHE A 41 21.00 -0.14 -19.58
N GLY A 42 20.27 0.92 -19.25
CA GLY A 42 20.37 1.63 -17.98
C GLY A 42 19.01 2.13 -17.54
N GLY A 43 18.88 2.41 -16.24
CA GLY A 43 17.66 2.95 -15.66
C GLY A 43 17.97 4.00 -14.62
N SER A 44 17.00 4.89 -14.38
CA SER A 44 17.01 5.87 -13.31
C SER A 44 15.70 5.77 -12.55
N MET A 45 15.78 5.76 -11.23
CA MET A 45 14.61 5.72 -10.38
C MET A 45 14.60 6.85 -9.37
N ASN A 46 13.43 7.47 -9.24
CA ASN A 46 13.10 8.45 -8.23
C ASN A 46 12.20 7.91 -7.12
N SER A 47 11.87 6.63 -7.19
CA SER A 47 10.87 5.99 -6.35
C SER A 47 11.08 6.17 -4.86
N PHE A 48 9.98 6.25 -4.11
CA PHE A 48 9.94 6.08 -2.67
C PHE A 48 9.41 4.69 -2.26
N SER A 49 10.21 3.97 -1.49
CA SER A 49 9.79 2.88 -0.61
C SER A 49 10.79 2.75 0.54
N GLN A 50 10.45 3.31 1.71
CA GLN A 50 11.23 3.13 2.94
C GLN A 50 10.70 1.96 3.77
N LYS A 51 11.59 1.03 4.11
CA LYS A 51 11.34 0.01 5.14
C LYS A 51 12.12 0.34 6.41
N GLY A 52 11.47 0.98 7.38
CA GLY A 52 11.94 1.05 8.77
C GLY A 52 13.33 1.63 9.00
N THR A 53 13.61 2.84 8.48
CA THR A 53 14.81 3.59 8.86
C THR A 53 14.55 4.38 10.14
N ARG A 54 15.38 4.16 11.18
CA ARG A 54 15.22 4.67 12.54
C ARG A 54 15.49 6.17 12.74
N ALA A 55 15.95 6.89 11.71
CA ALA A 55 16.22 8.31 11.81
C ALA A 55 16.07 8.96 10.44
N TYR A 56 15.54 10.18 10.42
CA TYR A 56 15.49 11.02 9.22
C TYR A 56 16.91 11.52 8.92
N PRO A 57 17.46 11.31 7.72
CA PRO A 57 18.60 12.09 7.29
C PRO A 57 18.13 13.54 7.09
N THR A 58 18.77 14.50 7.75
CA THR A 58 18.53 15.93 7.50
C THR A 58 19.10 16.39 6.14
N ASP A 59 19.84 15.51 5.47
CA ASP A 59 20.39 15.71 4.14
C ASP A 59 19.48 15.10 3.06
N ALA A 60 19.05 15.95 2.12
CA ALA A 60 18.22 15.58 0.97
C ALA A 60 18.85 14.46 0.11
N GLN A 61 20.18 14.32 0.07
CA GLN A 61 20.83 13.24 -0.70
C GLN A 61 20.74 11.89 0.01
N ALA A 62 20.98 11.83 1.32
CA ALA A 62 20.78 10.62 2.10
C ALA A 62 19.29 10.19 2.13
N GLU A 63 18.38 11.16 2.12
CA GLU A 63 16.94 10.93 1.97
C GLU A 63 16.63 10.20 0.65
N ARG A 64 17.22 10.66 -0.46
CA ARG A 64 17.03 10.06 -1.80
C ARG A 64 17.55 8.64 -1.93
N LYS A 65 18.67 8.29 -1.28
CA LYS A 65 19.24 6.93 -1.33
C LYS A 65 18.32 5.90 -0.67
N LEU A 66 17.79 6.20 0.51
CA LEU A 66 16.95 5.27 1.30
C LEU A 66 15.58 4.97 0.67
N ARG A 67 15.25 5.63 -0.45
CA ARG A 67 13.93 5.59 -1.10
C ARG A 67 13.84 4.53 -2.21
N VAL A 68 14.94 4.06 -2.75
CA VAL A 68 14.93 3.15 -3.90
C VAL A 68 14.97 1.69 -3.47
N SER A 69 13.87 0.97 -3.71
CA SER A 69 13.79 -0.47 -3.46
C SER A 69 13.07 -1.19 -4.61
N PHE A 70 13.73 -2.20 -5.18
CA PHE A 70 13.16 -3.07 -6.21
C PHE A 70 13.88 -4.41 -6.24
N SER A 71 13.28 -5.44 -6.85
CA SER A 71 13.90 -6.73 -7.06
C SER A 71 13.63 -7.26 -8.45
N GLY A 72 14.69 -7.28 -9.27
CA GLY A 72 14.64 -7.66 -10.67
C GLY A 72 14.12 -6.55 -11.58
N LEU A 73 14.59 -6.58 -12.82
CA LEU A 73 14.06 -5.76 -13.90
C LEU A 73 13.58 -6.66 -15.04
N ARG A 74 12.51 -6.25 -15.70
CA ARG A 74 12.03 -6.86 -16.93
C ARG A 74 12.01 -5.81 -18.03
N ILE A 75 12.73 -6.08 -19.11
CA ILE A 75 12.87 -5.19 -20.27
C ILE A 75 12.15 -5.84 -21.45
N VAL A 76 11.16 -5.15 -22.02
CA VAL A 76 10.23 -5.72 -22.98
C VAL A 76 10.23 -4.89 -24.25
N PHE A 77 10.59 -5.53 -25.36
CA PHE A 77 10.56 -4.92 -26.69
C PHE A 77 9.28 -5.32 -27.41
N TYR A 78 8.47 -4.34 -27.78
CA TYR A 78 7.33 -4.53 -28.67
C TYR A 78 7.71 -4.18 -30.10
N SER A 79 7.26 -4.97 -31.07
CA SER A 79 7.21 -4.51 -32.46
C SER A 79 6.27 -3.32 -32.57
N VAL A 80 6.52 -2.45 -33.55
CA VAL A 80 5.60 -1.35 -33.87
C VAL A 80 4.40 -1.85 -34.68
N ASN A 81 3.25 -1.24 -34.47
CA ASN A 81 2.05 -1.51 -35.25
C ASN A 81 2.24 -1.06 -36.71
N VAL A 82 1.84 -1.91 -37.66
CA VAL A 82 2.05 -1.68 -39.10
C VAL A 82 1.24 -0.46 -39.61
N THR A 83 0.09 -0.19 -39.00
CA THR A 83 -0.81 0.92 -39.37
C THR A 83 -0.55 2.20 -38.58
N ASP A 84 -0.07 2.10 -37.34
CA ASP A 84 0.39 3.24 -36.53
C ASP A 84 1.74 2.92 -35.87
N PRO A 85 2.87 3.27 -36.51
CA PRO A 85 4.20 2.97 -36.00
C PRO A 85 4.54 3.58 -34.63
N LYS A 86 3.68 4.46 -34.10
CA LYS A 86 3.82 5.02 -32.73
C LYS A 86 3.20 4.12 -31.66
N GLN A 87 2.48 3.08 -32.04
CA GLN A 87 1.81 2.17 -31.12
C GLN A 87 2.51 0.81 -31.06
N PRO A 88 2.68 0.22 -29.86
CA PRO A 88 3.19 -1.12 -29.71
C PRO A 88 2.18 -2.17 -30.22
N ASP A 89 2.68 -3.24 -30.84
CA ASP A 89 1.88 -4.36 -31.35
C ASP A 89 2.00 -5.59 -30.44
N LYS A 90 3.13 -6.32 -30.51
CA LYS A 90 3.36 -7.53 -29.72
C LYS A 90 4.78 -7.64 -29.21
N VAL A 91 4.98 -8.38 -28.12
CA VAL A 91 6.29 -8.62 -27.54
C VAL A 91 7.14 -9.46 -28.49
N VAL A 92 8.31 -8.95 -28.85
CA VAL A 92 9.32 -9.65 -29.65
C VAL A 92 10.44 -10.18 -28.77
N TYR A 93 10.86 -9.39 -27.78
CA TYR A 93 11.90 -9.77 -26.83
C TYR A 93 11.48 -9.41 -25.40
N ALA A 94 11.84 -10.27 -24.45
CA ALA A 94 11.71 -9.98 -23.03
C ALA A 94 12.94 -10.46 -22.26
N PHE A 95 13.60 -9.55 -21.56
CA PHE A 95 14.82 -9.82 -20.80
C PHE A 95 14.57 -9.58 -19.31
N ASP A 96 14.72 -10.63 -18.50
CA ASP A 96 14.75 -10.50 -17.04
C ASP A 96 16.20 -10.30 -16.58
N LYS A 97 16.44 -9.26 -15.80
CA LYS A 97 17.76 -8.88 -15.28
C LYS A 97 17.81 -9.02 -13.76
N ASP A 98 18.86 -9.66 -13.28
CA ASP A 98 19.18 -9.75 -11.85
C ASP A 98 19.87 -8.48 -11.37
N ILE A 99 19.04 -7.46 -11.13
CA ILE A 99 19.41 -6.23 -10.46
C ILE A 99 18.36 -5.96 -9.40
N SER A 100 18.80 -5.66 -8.19
CA SER A 100 17.94 -5.29 -7.09
C SER A 100 18.51 -4.08 -6.38
N ALA A 101 17.64 -3.31 -5.73
CA ALA A 101 18.05 -2.34 -4.73
C ALA A 101 17.25 -2.55 -3.46
N ASP A 102 17.90 -2.43 -2.31
CA ASP A 102 17.23 -2.28 -1.02
C ASP A 102 17.75 -1.00 -0.38
N LYS A 103 16.87 -0.01 -0.21
CA LYS A 103 17.21 1.29 0.38
C LYS A 103 18.40 1.98 -0.32
N GLY A 104 18.44 1.87 -1.65
CA GLY A 104 19.48 2.46 -2.51
C GLY A 104 20.77 1.66 -2.58
N GLU A 105 20.90 0.56 -1.85
CA GLU A 105 22.03 -0.36 -1.99
C GLU A 105 21.75 -1.32 -3.14
N PHE A 106 22.48 -1.15 -4.26
CA PHE A 106 22.33 -1.98 -5.44
C PHE A 106 23.09 -3.30 -5.32
N SER A 107 22.49 -4.36 -5.82
CA SER A 107 23.05 -5.71 -5.89
C SER A 107 22.53 -6.46 -7.12
N GLY A 108 23.08 -7.65 -7.38
CA GLY A 108 22.65 -8.53 -8.48
C GLY A 108 23.76 -8.82 -9.49
N GLY A 109 23.66 -9.97 -10.16
CA GLY A 109 24.66 -10.43 -11.13
C GLY A 109 24.75 -9.60 -12.40
N ASP A 110 23.66 -8.95 -12.79
CA ASP A 110 23.57 -8.10 -13.98
C ASP A 110 23.84 -6.61 -13.68
N LEU A 111 24.28 -6.25 -12.48
CA LEU A 111 24.63 -4.86 -12.13
C LEU A 111 26.01 -4.47 -12.67
N ASP A 112 26.10 -3.33 -13.36
CA ASP A 112 27.36 -2.67 -13.66
C ASP A 112 27.76 -1.72 -12.51
N ILE A 113 29.04 -1.72 -12.14
CA ILE A 113 29.54 -1.16 -10.85
C ILE A 113 29.45 0.38 -10.81
N SER A 114 29.19 1.06 -11.94
CA SER A 114 28.98 2.50 -11.95
C SER A 114 27.54 2.85 -11.57
N THR A 115 27.29 3.13 -10.29
CA THR A 115 26.08 3.83 -9.83
C THR A 115 26.43 5.28 -9.55
N THR A 116 25.57 6.20 -10.00
CA THR A 116 25.73 7.63 -9.76
C THR A 116 24.44 8.19 -9.19
N THR A 117 24.56 8.97 -8.12
CA THR A 117 23.46 9.81 -7.66
C THR A 117 23.33 10.99 -8.62
N THR A 118 22.13 11.21 -9.13
CA THR A 118 21.78 12.33 -9.99
C THR A 118 20.76 13.23 -9.30
N ASP A 119 20.59 14.45 -9.80
CA ASP A 119 19.50 15.33 -9.36
C ASP A 119 18.12 14.69 -9.61
N ASP A 120 18.04 13.80 -10.60
CA ASP A 120 16.88 13.00 -11.00
C ASP A 120 16.94 11.55 -10.46
N GLY A 121 17.54 11.32 -9.28
CA GLY A 121 17.43 10.04 -8.56
C GLY A 121 18.68 9.17 -8.55
N LEU A 122 18.47 7.85 -8.43
CA LEU A 122 19.55 6.86 -8.51
C LEU A 122 19.59 6.23 -9.90
N ALA A 123 20.69 6.46 -10.60
CA ALA A 123 20.97 5.85 -11.89
C ALA A 123 21.79 4.57 -11.73
N PHE A 124 21.42 3.54 -12.49
CA PHE A 124 22.13 2.27 -12.57
C PHE A 124 22.30 1.84 -14.02
N LYS A 125 23.28 0.97 -14.26
CA LYS A 125 23.51 0.34 -15.56
C LYS A 125 23.44 -1.17 -15.45
N VAL A 126 22.91 -1.79 -16.50
CA VAL A 126 22.89 -3.24 -16.65
C VAL A 126 24.19 -3.67 -17.31
N ARG A 127 24.87 -4.63 -16.71
CA ARG A 127 26.09 -5.25 -17.23
C ARG A 127 25.78 -6.03 -18.51
N GLY A 128 26.67 -5.88 -19.49
CA GLY A 128 26.61 -6.60 -20.75
C GLY A 128 25.63 -6.00 -21.77
N SER A 129 25.39 -6.75 -22.82
CA SER A 129 24.50 -6.40 -23.93
C SER A 129 23.59 -7.57 -24.27
N GLU A 130 22.44 -7.28 -24.89
CA GLU A 130 21.54 -8.27 -25.47
C GLU A 130 21.54 -8.14 -26.98
N ARG A 131 21.45 -9.28 -27.70
CA ARG A 131 21.44 -9.27 -29.16
C ARG A 131 19.99 -9.28 -29.67
N ILE A 132 19.64 -8.28 -30.46
CA ILE A 132 18.32 -8.14 -31.08
C ILE A 132 18.45 -7.94 -32.59
N LYS A 133 17.36 -8.16 -33.34
CA LYS A 133 17.30 -7.75 -34.76
C LYS A 133 17.23 -6.23 -34.85
N ALA A 134 17.92 -5.63 -35.81
CA ALA A 134 17.84 -4.21 -36.13
C ALA A 134 16.48 -3.90 -36.79
N ASP A 135 15.56 -3.35 -36.01
CA ASP A 135 14.19 -3.00 -36.40
C ASP A 135 13.63 -1.86 -35.55
N ASN A 136 12.41 -1.43 -35.83
CA ASN A 136 11.70 -0.45 -35.02
C ASN A 136 11.03 -1.11 -33.81
N TYR A 137 11.25 -0.54 -32.61
CA TYR A 137 10.69 -1.06 -31.36
C TYR A 137 10.16 0.04 -30.45
N ILE A 138 9.20 -0.35 -29.61
CA ILE A 138 8.74 0.40 -28.45
C ILE A 138 9.11 -0.42 -27.22
N VAL A 139 9.91 0.14 -26.32
CA VAL A 139 10.51 -0.58 -25.20
C VAL A 139 9.93 -0.09 -23.88
N TYR A 140 9.46 -1.05 -23.08
CA TYR A 140 9.02 -0.83 -21.71
C TYR A 140 9.97 -1.51 -20.73
N VAL A 141 10.17 -0.89 -19.58
CA VAL A 141 10.94 -1.44 -18.46
C VAL A 141 10.06 -1.49 -17.23
N PHE A 142 10.10 -2.62 -16.52
CA PHE A 142 9.37 -2.85 -15.29
C PHE A 142 10.34 -3.30 -14.21
N ALA A 143 10.19 -2.82 -12.99
CA ALA A 143 10.94 -3.29 -11.82
C ALA A 143 10.00 -4.03 -10.88
N THR A 144 10.45 -5.17 -10.37
CA THR A 144 9.66 -6.08 -9.52
C THR A 144 8.32 -6.45 -10.17
N VAL A 145 8.33 -7.43 -11.06
CA VAL A 145 7.13 -7.88 -11.77
C VAL A 145 6.49 -9.08 -11.06
N ASN A 146 5.18 -9.01 -10.83
CA ASN A 146 4.42 -10.17 -10.37
C ASN A 146 4.18 -11.16 -11.52
N SER A 147 3.67 -12.35 -11.20
CA SER A 147 3.45 -13.42 -12.18
C SER A 147 2.45 -13.04 -13.28
N GLU A 148 1.43 -12.22 -12.98
CA GLU A 148 0.44 -11.75 -13.96
C GLU A 148 1.07 -10.79 -14.99
N LEU A 149 1.83 -9.79 -14.53
CA LEU A 149 2.57 -8.88 -15.40
C LEU A 149 3.63 -9.62 -16.23
N LYS A 150 4.29 -10.62 -15.63
CA LYS A 150 5.26 -11.46 -16.35
C LYS A 150 4.60 -12.26 -17.47
N ALA A 151 3.39 -12.78 -17.25
CA ALA A 151 2.61 -13.48 -18.26
C ALA A 151 2.15 -12.54 -19.38
N ALA A 152 1.62 -11.36 -19.03
CA ALA A 152 1.16 -10.34 -19.98
C ALA A 152 2.28 -9.80 -20.89
N THR A 153 3.53 -9.91 -20.45
CA THR A 153 4.72 -9.46 -21.19
C THR A 153 5.57 -10.62 -21.73
N ALA A 154 5.02 -11.82 -21.84
CA ALA A 154 5.71 -12.95 -22.47
C ALA A 154 5.86 -12.72 -23.99
N VAL A 155 6.90 -13.30 -24.61
CA VAL A 155 7.11 -13.18 -26.06
C VAL A 155 5.89 -13.68 -26.83
N GLY A 156 5.49 -12.92 -27.84
CA GLY A 156 4.31 -13.15 -28.65
C GLY A 156 3.01 -12.52 -28.11
N GLN A 157 2.98 -12.06 -26.86
CA GLN A 157 1.78 -11.43 -26.31
C GLN A 157 1.52 -10.05 -26.93
N PRO A 158 0.26 -9.71 -27.25
CA PRO A 158 -0.10 -8.40 -27.76
C PRO A 158 -0.07 -7.34 -26.65
N PHE A 159 0.19 -6.08 -27.01
CA PHE A 159 0.19 -4.96 -26.06
C PHE A 159 -1.17 -4.76 -25.37
N SER A 160 -2.26 -5.24 -25.98
CA SER A 160 -3.59 -5.22 -25.35
C SER A 160 -3.64 -5.97 -24.02
N GLU A 161 -2.73 -6.93 -23.74
CA GLU A 161 -2.65 -7.58 -22.43
C GLU A 161 -2.26 -6.60 -21.31
N LEU A 162 -1.42 -5.60 -21.61
CA LEU A 162 -1.03 -4.56 -20.64
C LEU A 162 -2.13 -3.51 -20.38
N LYS A 163 -3.18 -3.49 -21.20
CA LYS A 163 -4.34 -2.60 -21.04
C LYS A 163 -5.46 -3.23 -20.21
N LYS A 164 -5.37 -4.52 -19.89
CA LYS A 164 -6.36 -5.20 -19.06
C LYS A 164 -6.11 -4.90 -17.57
N PRO A 165 -7.17 -4.90 -16.73
CA PRO A 165 -7.01 -4.92 -15.29
C PRO A 165 -6.15 -6.11 -14.86
N MET A 166 -5.15 -5.84 -14.01
CA MET A 166 -4.30 -6.84 -13.37
C MET A 166 -4.57 -6.88 -11.87
N ASN A 167 -4.30 -8.01 -11.23
CA ASN A 167 -4.49 -8.19 -9.80
C ASN A 167 -3.21 -7.90 -9.02
N TYR A 168 -3.37 -7.31 -7.84
CA TYR A 168 -2.40 -7.42 -6.76
C TYR A 168 -2.58 -8.79 -6.10
N LEU A 169 -1.52 -9.59 -6.13
CA LEU A 169 -1.52 -10.98 -5.65
C LEU A 169 -1.12 -11.02 -4.17
N ASP A 170 -1.96 -11.56 -3.30
CA ASP A 170 -1.73 -11.57 -1.84
C ASP A 170 -0.33 -12.13 -1.45
N GLU A 171 0.09 -13.24 -2.07
CA GLU A 171 1.39 -13.86 -1.79
C GLU A 171 2.60 -13.06 -2.31
N GLU A 172 2.50 -12.48 -3.51
CA GLU A 172 3.62 -11.78 -4.14
C GLU A 172 3.67 -10.31 -3.72
N ASP A 173 2.56 -9.61 -3.87
CA ASP A 173 2.46 -8.17 -3.72
C ASP A 173 2.35 -7.75 -2.25
N ILE A 174 1.63 -8.52 -1.44
CA ILE A 174 1.39 -8.19 -0.02
C ILE A 174 2.40 -8.90 0.89
N HIS A 175 2.49 -10.24 0.83
CA HIS A 175 3.34 -11.02 1.74
C HIS A 175 4.83 -10.91 1.42
N LYS A 176 5.23 -10.96 0.13
CA LYS A 176 6.62 -10.75 -0.29
C LYS A 176 6.98 -9.26 -0.49
N ASN A 177 6.02 -8.35 -0.29
CA ASN A 177 6.16 -6.91 -0.45
C ASN A 177 6.55 -6.47 -1.88
N TYR A 178 6.13 -7.18 -2.93
CA TYR A 178 6.39 -6.73 -4.30
C TYR A 178 5.67 -5.43 -4.63
N LEU A 179 4.50 -5.19 -4.04
CA LEU A 179 3.76 -3.95 -4.19
C LEU A 179 4.61 -2.73 -3.84
N GLN A 180 5.39 -2.81 -2.75
CA GLN A 180 6.27 -1.72 -2.29
C GLN A 180 7.42 -1.41 -3.26
N LYS A 181 7.68 -2.34 -4.19
CA LYS A 181 8.89 -2.39 -5.01
C LYS A 181 8.61 -2.30 -6.50
N SER A 182 7.33 -2.19 -6.88
CA SER A 182 6.87 -2.28 -8.26
C SER A 182 6.93 -0.92 -8.96
N HIS A 183 7.67 -0.87 -10.06
CA HIS A 183 7.86 0.36 -10.84
C HIS A 183 7.77 0.07 -12.34
N TYR A 184 7.45 1.08 -13.12
CA TYR A 184 7.35 0.95 -14.57
C TYR A 184 7.70 2.25 -15.30
N VAL A 185 8.01 2.12 -16.59
CA VAL A 185 8.15 3.24 -17.52
C VAL A 185 6.77 3.65 -18.01
N SER A 186 6.35 4.86 -17.65
CA SER A 186 5.12 5.47 -18.16
C SER A 186 5.28 6.00 -19.60
N GLU A 187 6.48 6.49 -19.95
CA GLU A 187 6.83 6.97 -21.29
C GLU A 187 7.81 6.01 -21.98
N PRO A 188 7.36 5.15 -22.90
CA PRO A 188 8.22 4.11 -23.47
C PRO A 188 9.37 4.68 -24.28
N ILE A 189 10.45 3.90 -24.36
CA ILE A 189 11.60 4.25 -25.20
C ILE A 189 11.28 3.85 -26.64
N THR A 190 11.35 4.81 -27.56
CA THR A 190 11.23 4.53 -28.99
C THR A 190 12.61 4.25 -29.58
N VAL A 191 12.74 3.12 -30.26
CA VAL A 191 13.96 2.70 -30.95
C VAL A 191 13.64 2.60 -32.43
N THR A 192 14.37 3.31 -33.28
CA THR A 192 14.21 3.22 -34.73
C THR A 192 15.39 2.49 -35.36
N LYS A 193 15.14 1.81 -36.47
CA LYS A 193 16.14 1.00 -37.18
C LYS A 193 17.34 1.84 -37.62
N GLU A 194 17.12 3.10 -37.96
CA GLU A 194 18.16 4.03 -38.41
C GLU A 194 19.21 4.30 -37.32
N LEU A 195 18.85 4.16 -36.04
CA LEU A 195 19.77 4.36 -34.91
C LEU A 195 20.90 3.32 -34.88
N PHE A 196 20.74 2.20 -35.58
CA PHE A 196 21.74 1.12 -35.62
C PHE A 196 22.80 1.31 -36.72
N GLY A 197 22.55 2.18 -37.70
CA GLY A 197 23.44 2.46 -38.83
C GLY A 197 23.69 1.27 -39.79
N ASP A 198 24.35 1.53 -40.92
CA ASP A 198 24.58 0.52 -41.98
C ASP A 198 25.57 -0.61 -41.59
N ASN A 199 26.33 -0.43 -40.50
CA ASN A 199 27.35 -1.37 -39.99
C ASN A 199 27.04 -1.84 -38.55
N ALA A 200 25.80 -2.29 -38.30
CA ALA A 200 25.28 -2.69 -36.98
C ALA A 200 26.02 -3.86 -36.28
N VAL A 201 26.92 -4.56 -36.98
CA VAL A 201 27.50 -5.84 -36.52
C VAL A 201 28.59 -5.67 -35.44
N ALA A 202 29.06 -4.44 -35.14
CA ALA A 202 30.19 -4.21 -34.22
C ALA A 202 30.01 -3.10 -33.17
N LYS A 203 28.84 -2.46 -33.06
CA LYS A 203 28.59 -1.41 -32.06
C LYS A 203 27.49 -1.82 -31.08
N VAL A 204 27.78 -1.65 -29.79
CA VAL A 204 26.76 -1.73 -28.73
C VAL A 204 25.98 -0.42 -28.72
N TYR A 205 24.69 -0.48 -28.97
CA TYR A 205 23.78 0.65 -28.86
C TYR A 205 23.26 0.77 -27.42
N THR A 206 23.56 1.88 -26.76
CA THR A 206 23.04 2.16 -25.42
C THR A 206 21.66 2.79 -25.53
N LEU A 207 20.64 2.12 -24.98
CA LEU A 207 19.30 2.69 -24.91
C LEU A 207 19.27 3.94 -24.02
N PRO A 208 18.37 4.90 -24.32
CA PRO A 208 18.05 5.98 -23.39
C PRO A 208 17.74 5.42 -21.99
N THR A 209 18.18 6.14 -20.95
CA THR A 209 17.91 5.75 -19.57
C THR A 209 16.40 5.76 -19.31
N ALA A 210 15.86 4.62 -18.89
CA ALA A 210 14.46 4.50 -18.52
C ALA A 210 14.17 5.24 -17.20
N LYS A 211 13.18 6.15 -17.20
CA LYS A 211 12.64 6.75 -15.98
C LYS A 211 11.52 5.87 -15.42
N LEU A 212 11.71 5.35 -14.21
CA LEU A 212 10.77 4.43 -13.56
C LEU A 212 9.93 5.14 -12.50
N SER A 213 8.61 4.98 -12.57
CA SER A 213 7.61 5.52 -11.64
C SER A 213 6.89 4.41 -10.88
N ALA A 214 6.44 4.68 -9.66
CA ALA A 214 5.74 3.68 -8.84
C ALA A 214 4.32 3.41 -9.37
N ILE A 215 3.85 2.16 -9.23
CA ILE A 215 2.46 1.77 -9.55
C ILE A 215 1.50 1.94 -8.36
N ASN A 216 2.01 2.47 -7.25
CA ASN A 216 1.32 2.60 -5.97
C ASN A 216 1.54 3.99 -5.39
N ALA A 217 0.74 4.35 -4.39
CA ALA A 217 0.93 5.54 -3.58
C ALA A 217 1.65 5.21 -2.27
N LEU A 218 1.91 6.25 -1.48
CA LEU A 218 2.39 6.15 -0.11
C LEU A 218 1.47 6.93 0.84
N ALA A 219 1.35 6.45 2.06
CA ALA A 219 0.81 7.22 3.18
C ALA A 219 1.77 7.25 4.36
N SER A 220 1.82 8.37 5.07
CA SER A 220 2.48 8.47 6.37
C SER A 220 1.67 9.31 7.34
N VAL A 221 1.91 9.11 8.64
CA VAL A 221 1.24 9.85 9.70
C VAL A 221 2.30 10.45 10.61
N ALA A 222 2.32 11.78 10.69
CA ALA A 222 2.99 12.54 11.73
C ALA A 222 1.95 12.96 12.76
N TRP A 223 2.26 12.87 14.05
CA TRP A 223 1.26 13.18 15.08
C TRP A 223 1.84 13.78 16.34
N THR A 224 0.99 14.51 17.07
CA THR A 224 1.24 15.01 18.41
C THR A 224 0.30 14.31 19.40
N PRO A 225 0.81 13.67 20.46
CA PRO A 225 0.00 13.04 21.50
C PRO A 225 -0.81 14.06 22.30
N LYS A 226 -1.99 14.43 21.78
CA LYS A 226 -2.92 15.35 22.42
C LYS A 226 -4.36 14.91 22.21
N VAL A 227 -5.17 14.97 23.26
CA VAL A 227 -6.62 14.80 23.22
C VAL A 227 -7.30 16.02 23.85
N ASN A 228 -8.35 16.54 23.21
CA ASN A 228 -9.06 17.74 23.66
C ASN A 228 -10.19 17.42 24.65
N ASP A 229 -10.70 16.18 24.67
CA ASP A 229 -11.67 15.72 25.65
C ASP A 229 -11.06 15.74 27.06
N PRO A 230 -11.62 16.53 28.00
CA PRO A 230 -11.09 16.65 29.34
C PRO A 230 -11.21 15.37 30.18
N ALA A 231 -12.08 14.42 29.81
CA ALA A 231 -12.24 13.15 30.52
C ALA A 231 -11.19 12.09 30.11
N MET A 232 -10.50 12.30 28.99
CA MET A 232 -9.61 11.32 28.38
C MET A 232 -8.14 11.72 28.49
N GLU A 233 -7.26 10.71 28.46
CA GLU A 233 -5.83 10.90 28.35
C GLU A 233 -5.21 9.83 27.43
N ILE A 234 -4.16 10.22 26.71
CA ILE A 234 -3.36 9.31 25.87
C ILE A 234 -2.32 8.62 26.76
N LEU A 235 -2.20 7.30 26.65
CA LEU A 235 -1.32 6.49 27.49
C LEU A 235 0.11 6.39 26.96
N ASP A 236 0.30 6.46 25.64
CA ASP A 236 1.60 6.37 25.00
C ASP A 236 1.72 7.29 23.79
N GLU A 237 2.96 7.68 23.48
CA GLU A 237 3.32 8.49 22.30
C GLU A 237 3.37 7.66 21.01
N ASN A 238 2.83 6.45 21.07
CA ASN A 238 2.82 5.46 20.01
C ASN A 238 1.46 5.42 19.28
N LEU A 239 1.41 5.93 18.05
CA LEU A 239 0.27 5.79 17.16
C LEU A 239 0.56 4.70 16.14
N GLN A 240 -0.47 3.95 15.79
CA GLN A 240 -0.38 2.93 14.75
C GLN A 240 -1.42 3.23 13.68
N PHE A 241 -1.07 2.98 12.42
CA PHE A 241 -1.99 3.19 11.31
C PHE A 241 -1.84 2.13 10.22
N TYR A 242 -2.96 1.89 9.52
CA TYR A 242 -3.08 0.82 8.54
C TYR A 242 -4.11 1.22 7.48
N PRO A 243 -3.87 0.91 6.20
CA PRO A 243 -4.87 1.11 5.17
C PRO A 243 -6.03 0.10 5.29
N ASP A 244 -7.23 0.55 4.94
CA ASP A 244 -8.46 -0.21 4.77
C ASP A 244 -9.09 0.18 3.43
N VAL A 245 -9.90 -0.71 2.85
CA VAL A 245 -10.49 -0.54 1.51
C VAL A 245 -9.40 -0.35 0.44
N GLN A 246 -8.50 -1.33 0.34
CA GLN A 246 -7.42 -1.28 -0.66
C GLN A 246 -7.85 -1.99 -1.94
N SER A 247 -7.62 -1.38 -3.10
CA SER A 247 -7.90 -2.05 -4.38
C SER A 247 -7.09 -3.33 -4.53
N ARG A 248 -7.73 -4.39 -5.04
CA ARG A 248 -7.08 -5.63 -5.46
C ARG A 248 -6.63 -5.58 -6.92
N LYS A 249 -6.94 -4.51 -7.64
CA LYS A 249 -6.68 -4.40 -9.08
C LYS A 249 -5.99 -3.09 -9.46
N TYR A 250 -5.25 -3.13 -10.55
CA TYR A 250 -4.63 -1.95 -11.15
C TYR A 250 -4.63 -2.03 -12.67
N LEU A 251 -4.57 -0.87 -13.31
CA LEU A 251 -4.31 -0.72 -14.74
C LEU A 251 -2.90 -0.16 -14.90
N LEU A 252 -2.04 -0.72 -15.75
CA LEU A 252 -0.70 -0.14 -15.93
C LEU A 252 -0.75 1.22 -16.64
N PHE A 253 -1.63 1.35 -17.62
CA PHE A 253 -1.83 2.57 -18.40
C PHE A 253 -3.29 3.02 -18.30
N PRO A 254 -3.70 3.61 -17.17
CA PRO A 254 -5.07 4.09 -17.01
C PRO A 254 -5.33 5.26 -17.96
N GLU A 255 -6.57 5.38 -18.43
CA GLU A 255 -7.07 6.62 -19.01
C GLU A 255 -7.31 7.65 -17.89
N TYR A 256 -7.46 8.92 -18.26
CA TYR A 256 -7.78 9.99 -17.30
C TYR A 256 -9.25 10.40 -17.43
N ASP A 257 -9.85 10.78 -16.31
CA ASP A 257 -11.21 11.33 -16.33
C ASP A 257 -11.23 12.64 -17.15
N LYS A 258 -11.97 12.62 -18.26
CA LYS A 258 -12.03 13.75 -19.20
C LYS A 258 -12.66 14.99 -18.60
N HIS A 259 -13.65 14.85 -17.72
CA HIS A 259 -14.27 16.01 -17.11
C HIS A 259 -13.26 16.74 -16.22
N ILE A 260 -12.54 15.99 -15.38
CA ILE A 260 -11.49 16.53 -14.51
C ILE A 260 -10.35 17.13 -15.33
N GLU A 261 -9.89 16.42 -16.38
CA GLU A 261 -8.78 16.90 -17.23
C GLU A 261 -9.15 18.13 -18.06
N GLU A 262 -10.29 18.12 -18.74
CA GLU A 262 -10.68 19.20 -19.64
C GLU A 262 -11.23 20.42 -18.90
N THR A 263 -11.97 20.21 -17.79
CA THR A 263 -12.65 21.29 -17.05
C THR A 263 -11.80 21.85 -15.93
N LEU A 264 -11.17 20.98 -15.12
CA LEU A 264 -10.41 21.39 -13.94
C LEU A 264 -8.90 21.51 -14.23
N LYS A 265 -8.43 21.01 -15.38
CA LYS A 265 -7.01 20.97 -15.75
C LYS A 265 -6.17 20.16 -14.74
N LEU A 266 -6.78 19.13 -14.16
CA LEU A 266 -6.17 18.19 -13.22
C LEU A 266 -6.13 16.80 -13.84
N LYS A 267 -5.20 15.94 -13.40
CA LYS A 267 -5.13 14.54 -13.88
C LYS A 267 -5.58 13.60 -12.78
N TYR A 268 -6.60 12.80 -13.09
CA TYR A 268 -7.13 11.79 -12.17
C TYR A 268 -7.39 10.49 -12.94
N PRO A 269 -6.61 9.43 -12.69
CA PRO A 269 -6.70 8.21 -13.49
C PRO A 269 -8.01 7.47 -13.22
N ILE A 270 -8.52 6.80 -14.25
CA ILE A 270 -9.62 5.85 -14.17
C ILE A 270 -9.00 4.48 -13.90
N ASP A 271 -9.17 3.96 -12.69
CA ASP A 271 -8.69 2.63 -12.33
C ASP A 271 -9.69 1.52 -12.73
N ALA A 272 -9.38 0.28 -12.33
CA ALA A 272 -10.23 -0.87 -12.63
C ALA A 272 -11.58 -0.85 -11.87
N ASN A 273 -11.67 -0.09 -10.78
CA ASN A 273 -12.79 -0.08 -9.84
C ASN A 273 -13.54 1.29 -9.83
N TYR A 274 -13.40 2.06 -10.91
CA TYR A 274 -13.78 3.46 -10.94
C TYR A 274 -15.28 3.75 -10.78
N THR A 275 -16.17 2.84 -11.23
CA THR A 275 -17.64 2.99 -11.20
C THR A 275 -18.38 1.67 -10.99
N GLY A 276 -19.57 1.71 -10.38
CA GLY A 276 -20.48 0.57 -10.26
C GLY A 276 -20.27 -0.31 -9.02
N PHE A 277 -19.74 0.26 -7.93
CA PHE A 277 -19.37 -0.48 -6.72
C PHE A 277 -20.06 0.03 -5.45
N ALA A 278 -20.41 1.32 -5.37
CA ALA A 278 -20.92 1.96 -4.16
C ALA A 278 -22.25 1.38 -3.65
N SER A 279 -23.07 0.76 -4.51
CA SER A 279 -24.32 0.10 -4.09
C SER A 279 -24.13 -1.32 -3.55
N LYS A 280 -22.93 -1.90 -3.62
CA LYS A 280 -22.66 -3.30 -3.28
C LYS A 280 -22.17 -3.44 -1.84
N GLY A 281 -22.52 -4.55 -1.19
CA GLY A 281 -22.00 -4.89 0.13
C GLY A 281 -20.53 -5.34 0.09
N ILE A 282 -19.82 -5.26 1.22
CA ILE A 282 -18.40 -5.67 1.32
C ILE A 282 -18.14 -7.14 0.95
N ASP A 283 -19.15 -8.00 1.06
CA ASP A 283 -19.05 -9.41 0.66
C ASP A 283 -19.04 -9.57 -0.87
N GLU A 284 -19.87 -8.79 -1.57
CA GLU A 284 -19.88 -8.73 -3.03
C GLU A 284 -18.61 -8.09 -3.59
N LEU A 285 -17.99 -7.19 -2.81
CA LEU A 285 -16.80 -6.43 -3.18
C LEU A 285 -15.48 -7.12 -2.79
N ALA A 286 -15.52 -8.31 -2.18
CA ALA A 286 -14.32 -8.96 -1.65
C ALA A 286 -13.27 -9.35 -2.71
N SER A 287 -13.66 -9.50 -3.99
CA SER A 287 -12.74 -9.71 -5.12
C SER A 287 -12.09 -8.42 -5.62
N GLU A 288 -12.66 -7.27 -5.27
CA GLU A 288 -12.28 -5.96 -5.79
C GLU A 288 -11.46 -5.17 -4.76
N PHE A 289 -11.77 -5.36 -3.47
CA PHE A 289 -11.16 -4.63 -2.38
C PHE A 289 -10.73 -5.56 -1.22
N ILE A 290 -9.73 -5.10 -0.48
CA ILE A 290 -9.27 -5.68 0.77
C ILE A 290 -9.85 -4.85 1.92
N TYR A 291 -10.70 -5.49 2.72
CA TYR A 291 -11.27 -4.92 3.93
C TYR A 291 -10.58 -5.48 5.17
N ARG A 292 -10.37 -4.62 6.16
CA ARG A 292 -9.69 -5.02 7.40
C ARG A 292 -10.51 -5.97 8.27
N THR A 293 -11.83 -6.01 8.10
CA THR A 293 -12.74 -6.92 8.84
C THR A 293 -12.52 -8.40 8.58
N LYS A 294 -11.69 -8.78 7.61
CA LYS A 294 -11.43 -10.18 7.19
C LYS A 294 -9.97 -10.63 7.40
N LEU A 295 -9.16 -9.94 8.19
CA LEU A 295 -7.73 -10.24 8.29
C LEU A 295 -7.41 -11.43 9.20
N THR A 296 -6.63 -12.37 8.67
CA THR A 296 -5.96 -13.44 9.42
C THR A 296 -4.81 -12.89 10.27
N THR A 297 -4.51 -13.58 11.37
CA THR A 297 -3.48 -13.26 12.38
C THR A 297 -2.06 -12.98 11.86
N THR A 298 -1.75 -13.30 10.60
CA THR A 298 -0.46 -13.04 9.94
C THR A 298 -0.28 -11.60 9.45
N THR A 299 -1.35 -10.89 9.05
CA THR A 299 -1.29 -9.51 8.54
C THR A 299 -1.04 -8.48 9.66
N ILE A 300 -1.32 -8.92 10.89
CA ILE A 300 -1.20 -8.16 12.13
C ILE A 300 0.27 -7.97 12.57
N LYS A 301 1.21 -8.78 12.06
CA LYS A 301 2.66 -8.63 12.36
C LYS A 301 3.30 -7.36 11.77
N ASN A 302 2.55 -6.63 10.94
CA ASN A 302 2.93 -5.34 10.37
C ASN A 302 2.34 -4.18 11.20
N ASN A 303 2.45 -4.27 12.52
CA ASN A 303 2.22 -3.13 13.41
C ASN A 303 3.42 -2.22 13.32
N TYR A 304 3.21 -1.00 12.84
CA TYR A 304 4.25 0.01 12.91
C TYR A 304 3.74 1.13 13.77
N THR A 305 4.50 1.29 14.83
CA THR A 305 4.34 2.32 15.81
C THR A 305 5.09 3.54 15.31
N THR A 306 4.46 4.71 15.31
CA THR A 306 5.18 5.97 15.28
C THR A 306 6.02 5.98 16.55
N ASP A 307 7.32 5.86 16.40
CA ASP A 307 8.26 6.07 17.50
C ASP A 307 8.58 7.58 17.50
N PRO A 308 8.63 8.27 18.65
CA PRO A 308 9.14 9.64 18.74
C PRO A 308 10.53 9.80 18.08
N GLU A 309 11.34 8.73 18.04
CA GLU A 309 12.62 8.68 17.35
C GLU A 309 12.51 8.31 15.85
N VAL A 310 11.38 7.72 15.41
CA VAL A 310 11.09 7.33 14.01
C VAL A 310 9.79 7.97 13.52
N PRO A 311 9.79 9.28 13.23
CA PRO A 311 8.58 10.06 13.02
C PRO A 311 7.82 9.76 11.72
N ASN A 312 8.40 8.98 10.80
CA ASN A 312 7.85 8.78 9.45
C ASN A 312 7.84 7.30 9.06
N VAL A 313 6.83 6.57 9.54
CA VAL A 313 6.51 5.24 9.00
C VAL A 313 5.70 5.43 7.72
N TYR A 314 6.18 4.89 6.61
CA TYR A 314 5.47 4.89 5.34
C TYR A 314 4.70 3.59 5.12
N ARG A 315 3.56 3.73 4.44
CA ARG A 315 2.76 2.62 3.93
C ARG A 315 2.55 2.77 2.46
N THR A 316 2.92 1.75 1.71
CA THR A 316 2.44 1.60 0.36
C THR A 316 0.95 1.29 0.36
N ILE A 317 0.23 1.98 -0.51
CA ILE A 317 -1.20 1.79 -0.72
C ILE A 317 -1.42 1.65 -2.23
N PRO A 318 -2.17 0.63 -2.69
CA PRO A 318 -2.61 0.53 -4.08
C PRO A 318 -3.29 1.81 -4.56
N GLU A 319 -3.17 2.11 -5.86
CA GLU A 319 -4.06 3.08 -6.49
C GLU A 319 -5.52 2.62 -6.32
N ASN A 320 -6.38 3.57 -5.98
CA ASN A 320 -7.82 3.37 -5.86
C ASN A 320 -8.49 4.71 -6.15
N THR A 321 -8.94 4.90 -7.38
CA THR A 321 -9.62 6.10 -7.83
C THR A 321 -11.08 5.81 -8.11
N LEU A 322 -11.92 6.85 -8.01
CA LEU A 322 -13.35 6.64 -8.09
C LEU A 322 -14.07 7.85 -8.69
N ALA A 323 -15.17 7.59 -9.40
CA ALA A 323 -16.10 8.62 -9.81
C ALA A 323 -16.77 9.25 -8.57
N SER A 324 -17.24 10.50 -8.68
CA SER A 324 -17.87 11.18 -7.54
C SER A 324 -19.06 10.40 -6.96
N SER A 325 -19.85 9.71 -7.79
CA SER A 325 -21.00 8.89 -7.38
C SER A 325 -20.62 7.67 -6.55
N GLU A 326 -19.34 7.32 -6.51
CA GLU A 326 -18.82 6.14 -5.82
C GLU A 326 -18.20 6.48 -4.46
N SER A 327 -18.41 7.68 -3.92
CA SER A 327 -17.73 8.19 -2.71
C SER A 327 -18.29 7.62 -1.40
N ARG A 328 -18.39 6.29 -1.30
CA ARG A 328 -18.87 5.58 -0.11
C ARG A 328 -17.74 4.93 0.68
N SER A 329 -17.99 4.64 1.95
CA SER A 329 -16.98 4.08 2.84
C SER A 329 -16.57 2.63 2.54
N ASN A 330 -17.30 1.90 1.67
CA ASN A 330 -16.92 0.60 1.12
C ASN A 330 -15.99 0.67 -0.09
N THR A 331 -15.82 1.83 -0.72
CA THR A 331 -15.06 2.00 -1.97
C THR A 331 -13.91 3.00 -1.82
N VAL A 332 -14.02 3.97 -0.90
CA VAL A 332 -12.97 4.94 -0.61
C VAL A 332 -11.91 4.37 0.32
N THR A 333 -10.66 4.34 -0.13
CA THR A 333 -9.51 4.00 0.73
C THR A 333 -9.43 4.92 1.94
N ARG A 334 -9.22 4.33 3.11
CA ARG A 334 -9.08 5.06 4.37
C ARG A 334 -7.95 4.51 5.23
N LEU A 335 -7.39 5.34 6.10
CA LEU A 335 -6.47 4.90 7.14
C LEU A 335 -7.24 4.64 8.44
N ILE A 336 -7.04 3.47 9.03
CA ILE A 336 -7.46 3.17 10.39
C ILE A 336 -6.32 3.54 11.34
N ILE A 337 -6.56 4.53 12.19
CA ILE A 337 -5.65 4.97 13.24
C ILE A 337 -5.98 4.23 14.53
N ARG A 338 -4.96 3.80 15.26
CA ARG A 338 -5.05 3.13 16.57
C ARG A 338 -4.13 3.83 17.56
N VAL A 339 -4.68 4.20 18.72
CA VAL A 339 -3.97 4.86 19.82
C VAL A 339 -4.42 4.27 21.15
N ARG A 340 -3.57 4.33 22.19
CA ARG A 340 -3.97 3.92 23.54
C ARG A 340 -4.49 5.12 24.32
N MET A 341 -5.75 5.06 24.73
CA MET A 341 -6.44 6.08 25.49
C MET A 341 -7.12 5.49 26.71
N ILE A 342 -7.18 6.28 27.78
CA ILE A 342 -7.81 5.89 29.04
C ILE A 342 -8.60 7.06 29.64
N PRO A 343 -9.75 6.79 30.28
CA PRO A 343 -10.40 7.77 31.13
C PRO A 343 -9.52 8.17 32.33
N LYS A 344 -9.44 9.48 32.61
CA LYS A 344 -8.66 10.00 33.76
C LYS A 344 -9.12 9.40 35.09
N THR A 345 -10.43 9.21 35.24
CA THR A 345 -11.05 8.61 36.44
C THR A 345 -10.60 7.17 36.70
N ILE A 346 -10.14 6.44 35.68
CA ILE A 346 -9.53 5.11 35.80
C ILE A 346 -8.03 5.29 36.07
N LYS A 347 -7.34 6.12 35.27
CA LYS A 347 -5.90 6.33 35.36
C LYS A 347 -5.45 6.74 36.77
N GLU A 348 -6.18 7.65 37.41
CA GLU A 348 -5.88 8.15 38.77
C GLU A 348 -5.89 7.05 39.85
N LYS A 349 -6.49 5.89 39.57
CA LYS A 349 -6.59 4.76 40.48
C LYS A 349 -5.54 3.68 40.22
N LEU A 350 -4.74 3.81 39.17
CA LEU A 350 -3.77 2.82 38.74
C LEU A 350 -2.34 3.24 39.06
N THR A 351 -1.49 2.27 39.40
CA THR A 351 -0.06 2.49 39.55
C THR A 351 0.63 2.62 38.19
N PRO A 352 1.84 3.23 38.12
CA PRO A 352 2.62 3.29 36.89
C PRO A 352 2.88 1.93 36.22
N ASP A 353 3.03 0.86 37.01
CA ASP A 353 3.23 -0.50 36.48
C ASP A 353 1.94 -1.08 35.89
N GLN A 354 0.79 -0.79 36.49
CA GLN A 354 -0.51 -1.18 35.94
C GLN A 354 -0.82 -0.47 34.62
N LEU A 355 -0.40 0.79 34.47
CA LEU A 355 -0.56 1.55 33.21
C LEU A 355 0.27 0.96 32.05
N LYS A 356 1.37 0.26 32.37
CA LYS A 356 2.23 -0.43 31.40
C LYS A 356 1.74 -1.84 31.06
N ASP A 357 0.76 -2.39 31.79
CA ASP A 357 0.21 -3.71 31.51
C ASP A 357 -0.40 -3.74 30.11
N LYS A 358 0.10 -4.65 29.26
CA LYS A 358 -0.38 -4.82 27.88
C LYS A 358 -1.83 -5.30 27.84
N GLY A 359 -2.32 -5.92 28.91
CA GLY A 359 -3.70 -6.37 29.06
C GLY A 359 -4.64 -5.33 29.70
N LEU A 360 -4.13 -4.15 30.09
CA LEU A 360 -4.98 -3.10 30.67
C LEU A 360 -6.07 -2.72 29.68
N SER A 361 -7.31 -2.88 30.09
CA SER A 361 -8.50 -2.62 29.28
C SER A 361 -9.54 -1.92 30.12
N TRP A 362 -10.51 -1.27 29.48
CA TRP A 362 -11.58 -0.59 30.19
C TRP A 362 -12.91 -0.68 29.43
N VAL A 363 -13.99 -0.41 30.14
CA VAL A 363 -15.37 -0.50 29.64
C VAL A 363 -16.06 0.84 29.85
N ASN A 364 -16.76 1.32 28.83
CA ASN A 364 -17.81 2.32 28.98
C ASN A 364 -19.16 1.58 29.02
N TYR A 365 -19.89 1.68 30.12
CA TYR A 365 -21.23 1.12 30.25
C TYR A 365 -22.18 2.25 30.66
N HIS A 366 -23.12 2.58 29.78
CA HIS A 366 -24.05 3.71 29.93
C HIS A 366 -23.38 5.04 30.32
N GLY A 367 -22.25 5.37 29.70
CA GLY A 367 -21.50 6.61 29.96
C GLY A 367 -20.62 6.56 31.21
N THR A 368 -20.61 5.44 31.95
CA THR A 368 -19.76 5.25 33.12
C THR A 368 -18.55 4.40 32.77
N TYR A 369 -17.36 4.87 33.18
CA TYR A 369 -16.09 4.23 32.91
C TYR A 369 -15.65 3.28 34.02
N TYR A 370 -15.31 2.05 33.65
CA TYR A 370 -14.80 1.01 34.55
C TYR A 370 -13.49 0.43 34.03
N GLU A 371 -12.53 0.18 34.93
CA GLU A 371 -11.45 -0.76 34.62
C GLU A 371 -12.08 -2.12 34.29
N ALA A 372 -11.62 -2.79 33.24
CA ALA A 372 -12.28 -4.01 32.75
C ALA A 372 -12.32 -5.13 33.81
N LYS A 373 -11.29 -5.26 34.66
CA LYS A 373 -11.29 -6.24 35.76
C LYS A 373 -12.33 -5.89 36.82
N ALA A 374 -12.55 -4.61 37.11
CA ALA A 374 -13.60 -4.16 38.01
C ALA A 374 -15.01 -4.41 37.43
N PHE A 375 -15.20 -4.14 36.12
CA PHE A 375 -16.44 -4.46 35.43
C PHE A 375 -16.73 -5.97 35.42
N LEU A 376 -15.70 -6.80 35.19
CA LEU A 376 -15.83 -8.27 35.27
C LEU A 376 -16.26 -8.74 36.67
N ALA A 377 -15.78 -8.09 37.73
CA ALA A 377 -16.20 -8.41 39.10
C ALA A 377 -17.69 -8.07 39.33
N LEU A 378 -18.19 -6.96 38.77
CA LEU A 378 -19.62 -6.63 38.79
C LEU A 378 -20.45 -7.69 38.06
N TYR A 379 -20.03 -8.09 36.85
CA TYR A 379 -20.66 -9.16 36.09
C TYR A 379 -20.72 -10.47 36.88
N LYS A 380 -19.60 -10.91 37.48
CA LYS A 380 -19.56 -12.15 38.28
C LYS A 380 -20.46 -12.09 39.50
N LYS A 381 -20.58 -10.91 40.14
CA LYS A 381 -21.49 -10.69 41.27
C LYS A 381 -22.96 -10.78 40.82
N ALA A 382 -23.32 -10.15 39.70
CA ALA A 382 -24.66 -10.21 39.13
C ALA A 382 -25.06 -11.65 38.73
N MET A 383 -24.14 -12.40 38.13
CA MET A 383 -24.34 -13.82 37.78
C MET A 383 -24.57 -14.71 39.00
N ALA A 384 -23.91 -14.43 40.13
CA ALA A 384 -24.06 -15.20 41.37
C ALA A 384 -25.35 -14.86 42.14
N ASN A 385 -26.03 -13.76 41.83
CA ASN A 385 -27.26 -13.36 42.49
C ASN A 385 -28.43 -14.25 42.04
N ARG A 386 -29.05 -14.99 42.97
CA ARG A 386 -30.21 -15.86 42.69
C ARG A 386 -31.51 -15.08 42.39
N SER A 387 -31.55 -13.80 42.74
CA SER A 387 -32.70 -12.92 42.49
C SER A 387 -32.22 -11.68 41.74
N GLN A 388 -31.83 -11.89 40.48
CA GLN A 388 -31.28 -10.85 39.61
C GLN A 388 -32.28 -9.71 39.45
N SER A 389 -31.82 -8.50 39.79
CA SER A 389 -32.54 -7.27 39.47
C SER A 389 -32.57 -7.03 37.95
N GLU A 390 -33.41 -6.13 37.47
CA GLU A 390 -33.39 -5.74 36.04
C GLU A 390 -32.04 -5.13 35.63
N GLU A 391 -31.36 -4.43 36.55
CA GLU A 391 -30.02 -3.91 36.30
C GLU A 391 -28.98 -5.03 36.19
N ASP A 392 -29.06 -6.05 37.05
CA ASP A 392 -28.19 -7.25 36.93
C ASP A 392 -28.36 -7.91 35.55
N LYS A 393 -29.61 -8.05 35.07
CA LYS A 393 -29.90 -8.64 33.76
C LYS A 393 -29.30 -7.82 32.63
N ARG A 394 -29.45 -6.48 32.65
CA ARG A 394 -28.86 -5.58 31.63
C ARG A 394 -27.34 -5.63 31.63
N LEU A 395 -26.72 -5.60 32.81
CA LEU A 395 -25.27 -5.72 32.95
C LEU A 395 -24.76 -7.06 32.38
N ILE A 396 -25.44 -8.17 32.72
CA ILE A 396 -25.10 -9.51 32.22
C ILE A 396 -25.23 -9.57 30.70
N GLU A 397 -26.34 -9.06 30.14
CA GLU A 397 -26.57 -9.03 28.71
C GLU A 397 -25.48 -8.22 28.00
N ALA A 398 -25.21 -6.99 28.46
CA ALA A 398 -24.16 -6.13 27.91
C ALA A 398 -22.78 -6.79 27.99
N ALA A 399 -22.42 -7.37 29.13
CA ALA A 399 -21.14 -8.06 29.32
C ALA A 399 -20.98 -9.26 28.38
N ASN A 400 -22.03 -10.06 28.20
CA ASN A 400 -21.99 -11.26 27.34
C ASN A 400 -21.76 -10.95 25.86
N ARG A 401 -21.89 -9.69 25.42
CA ARG A 401 -21.61 -9.30 24.03
C ARG A 401 -20.11 -9.26 23.71
N PHE A 402 -19.24 -9.12 24.72
CA PHE A 402 -17.79 -9.05 24.53
C PHE A 402 -16.98 -10.03 25.38
N LEU A 403 -17.56 -10.61 26.44
CA LEU A 403 -16.88 -11.64 27.23
C LEU A 403 -16.82 -12.97 26.48
N VAL A 404 -15.67 -13.64 26.54
CA VAL A 404 -15.46 -14.99 25.98
C VAL A 404 -15.53 -15.99 27.13
N ASN A 405 -16.56 -16.85 27.11
CA ASN A 405 -16.81 -17.83 28.18
C ASN A 405 -16.83 -17.20 29.59
N GLY A 406 -17.44 -16.01 29.71
CA GLY A 406 -17.54 -15.27 30.97
C GLY A 406 -16.22 -14.65 31.47
N ASN A 407 -15.20 -14.56 30.61
CA ASN A 407 -13.91 -13.92 30.91
C ASN A 407 -13.61 -12.82 29.90
N LEU A 408 -12.73 -11.88 30.29
CA LEU A 408 -12.25 -10.87 29.37
C LEU A 408 -11.49 -11.52 28.20
N PRO A 409 -11.57 -10.97 26.98
CA PRO A 409 -10.72 -11.39 25.87
C PRO A 409 -9.24 -11.44 26.27
N SER A 410 -8.53 -12.47 25.82
CA SER A 410 -7.10 -12.64 26.13
C SER A 410 -6.29 -11.46 25.61
N ALA A 411 -5.32 -10.98 26.40
CA ALA A 411 -4.40 -9.92 25.99
C ALA A 411 -3.51 -10.30 24.79
N ASP A 412 -3.36 -11.61 24.53
CA ASP A 412 -2.61 -12.13 23.39
C ASP A 412 -3.39 -12.08 22.07
N VAL A 413 -4.71 -11.85 22.14
CA VAL A 413 -5.53 -11.62 20.96
C VAL A 413 -5.44 -10.14 20.62
N GLU A 414 -5.05 -9.81 19.39
CA GLU A 414 -4.95 -8.40 18.99
C GLU A 414 -6.33 -7.74 18.79
N GLU A 415 -7.34 -8.57 18.57
CA GLU A 415 -8.72 -8.18 18.28
C GLU A 415 -9.64 -8.64 19.40
N GLY A 416 -9.87 -7.75 20.36
CA GLY A 416 -10.77 -8.03 21.48
C GLY A 416 -11.77 -6.93 21.76
N GLY A 417 -11.72 -5.81 21.04
CA GLY A 417 -12.60 -4.66 21.28
C GLY A 417 -14.05 -4.92 20.90
N TYR A 418 -14.97 -4.20 21.51
CA TYR A 418 -16.40 -4.28 21.19
C TYR A 418 -17.04 -2.89 21.22
N GLU A 419 -17.91 -2.61 20.26
CA GLU A 419 -18.66 -1.36 20.16
C GLU A 419 -20.17 -1.65 20.15
N GLY A 420 -20.90 -1.04 21.07
CA GLY A 420 -22.35 -1.03 21.13
C GLY A 420 -22.85 0.26 21.77
N ASN A 421 -24.14 0.56 21.61
CA ASN A 421 -24.72 1.82 22.08
C ASN A 421 -24.71 1.98 23.60
N ASP A 422 -24.85 0.88 24.33
CA ASP A 422 -24.94 0.78 25.78
C ASP A 422 -23.64 0.33 26.45
N VAL A 423 -22.81 -0.41 25.71
CA VAL A 423 -21.52 -0.92 26.19
C VAL A 423 -20.44 -0.87 25.12
N GLN A 424 -19.27 -0.39 25.50
CA GLN A 424 -18.08 -0.36 24.68
C GLN A 424 -16.92 -0.95 25.48
N TYR A 425 -16.18 -1.88 24.91
CA TYR A 425 -15.01 -2.51 25.54
C TYR A 425 -13.74 -2.15 24.77
N PHE A 426 -12.90 -1.33 25.41
CA PHE A 426 -11.63 -0.84 24.87
C PHE A 426 -10.51 -1.80 25.26
N HIS A 427 -10.39 -2.87 24.47
CA HIS A 427 -9.37 -3.88 24.64
C HIS A 427 -7.97 -3.27 24.54
N ARG A 428 -7.12 -3.51 25.55
CA ARG A 428 -5.74 -2.99 25.64
C ARG A 428 -5.65 -1.45 25.64
N CYS A 429 -6.75 -0.79 26.02
CA CYS A 429 -6.96 0.66 25.92
C CYS A 429 -6.95 1.19 24.48
N TYR A 430 -7.06 0.34 23.46
CA TYR A 430 -7.03 0.82 22.09
C TYR A 430 -8.34 1.52 21.73
N THR A 431 -8.18 2.68 21.11
CA THR A 431 -9.24 3.47 20.49
C THR A 431 -8.89 3.67 19.02
N TYR A 432 -9.90 3.64 18.16
CA TYR A 432 -9.75 3.64 16.73
C TYR A 432 -10.42 4.83 16.06
N TYR A 433 -9.82 5.30 14.97
CA TYR A 433 -10.34 6.37 14.11
C TYR A 433 -10.20 5.96 12.65
N ALA A 434 -11.05 6.48 11.77
CA ALA A 434 -11.01 6.22 10.34
C ALA A 434 -10.82 7.53 9.56
N LEU A 435 -9.83 7.56 8.67
CA LEU A 435 -9.45 8.72 7.88
C LEU A 435 -9.55 8.41 6.38
N PRO A 436 -10.64 8.77 5.70
CA PRO A 436 -10.73 8.72 4.24
C PRO A 436 -9.59 9.53 3.61
N ILE A 437 -8.97 8.98 2.56
CA ILE A 437 -7.89 9.66 1.86
C ILE A 437 -8.47 10.61 0.82
N THR A 438 -8.22 11.90 0.99
CA THR A 438 -8.56 12.94 0.00
C THR A 438 -7.38 13.16 -0.95
N HIS A 439 -7.66 13.40 -2.23
CA HIS A 439 -6.64 13.69 -3.23
C HIS A 439 -6.64 15.16 -3.62
N PHE A 440 -7.72 15.66 -4.24
CA PHE A 440 -7.85 17.08 -4.53
C PHE A 440 -8.48 17.85 -3.38
N THR A 441 -8.03 19.08 -3.21
CA THR A 441 -8.64 20.04 -2.28
C THR A 441 -9.89 20.67 -2.89
N PRO A 442 -10.83 21.20 -2.08
CA PRO A 442 -11.98 21.93 -2.61
C PRO A 442 -11.56 23.12 -3.50
N ALA A 443 -10.43 23.77 -3.20
CA ALA A 443 -9.88 24.85 -4.02
C ALA A 443 -9.48 24.38 -5.43
N GLN A 444 -8.83 23.22 -5.53
CA GLN A 444 -8.49 22.61 -6.84
C GLN A 444 -9.75 22.19 -7.61
N LEU A 445 -10.84 21.86 -6.91
CA LEU A 445 -12.12 21.45 -7.50
C LEU A 445 -13.09 22.62 -7.75
N ASN A 446 -12.61 23.86 -7.83
CA ASN A 446 -13.44 25.07 -8.00
C ASN A 446 -14.56 25.21 -6.95
N GLY A 447 -14.30 24.74 -5.72
CA GLY A 447 -15.24 24.78 -4.60
C GLY A 447 -16.31 23.69 -4.58
N ASN A 448 -16.39 22.81 -5.60
CA ASN A 448 -17.39 21.75 -5.64
C ASN A 448 -16.73 20.36 -5.60
N ILE A 449 -16.77 19.74 -4.42
CA ILE A 449 -16.24 18.39 -4.20
C ILE A 449 -16.96 17.29 -4.99
N ASN A 450 -18.15 17.59 -5.54
CA ASN A 450 -18.90 16.66 -6.40
C ASN A 450 -18.39 16.65 -7.86
N ASN A 451 -17.40 17.48 -8.21
CA ASN A 451 -16.79 17.47 -9.55
C ASN A 451 -15.89 16.23 -9.78
N GLY A 452 -15.74 15.35 -8.78
CA GLY A 452 -14.89 14.16 -8.84
C GLY A 452 -13.46 14.40 -8.35
N GLY A 453 -12.78 13.32 -7.99
CA GLY A 453 -11.38 13.32 -7.54
C GLY A 453 -11.11 13.89 -6.14
N TYR A 454 -12.14 14.26 -5.38
CA TYR A 454 -11.97 14.68 -3.98
C TYR A 454 -11.41 13.57 -3.10
N PHE A 455 -11.99 12.37 -3.17
CA PHE A 455 -11.44 11.16 -2.57
C PHE A 455 -10.63 10.36 -3.58
N GLY A 456 -9.66 9.60 -3.10
CA GLY A 456 -8.92 8.63 -3.91
C GLY A 456 -7.44 8.58 -3.61
N VAL A 457 -6.84 7.47 -4.04
CA VAL A 457 -5.42 7.20 -3.95
C VAL A 457 -4.89 7.08 -5.36
N VAL A 458 -3.96 7.96 -5.76
CA VAL A 458 -3.36 8.01 -7.09
C VAL A 458 -1.93 7.50 -7.00
N ARG A 459 -1.50 6.65 -7.94
CA ARG A 459 -0.12 6.13 -7.96
C ARG A 459 0.91 7.25 -7.99
N ASN A 460 2.10 6.99 -7.48
CA ASN A 460 3.21 7.95 -7.47
C ASN A 460 2.92 9.25 -6.69
N TYR A 461 2.00 9.21 -5.73
CA TYR A 461 1.77 10.28 -4.76
C TYR A 461 2.10 9.83 -3.33
N HIS A 462 2.45 10.80 -2.49
CA HIS A 462 2.55 10.64 -1.05
C HIS A 462 1.46 11.45 -0.34
N TYR A 463 0.68 10.76 0.48
CA TYR A 463 -0.36 11.29 1.35
C TYR A 463 0.17 11.37 2.78
N LYS A 464 0.55 12.56 3.23
CA LYS A 464 1.04 12.80 4.59
C LYS A 464 -0.08 13.38 5.46
N PHE A 465 -0.42 12.66 6.52
CA PHE A 465 -1.38 13.09 7.51
C PHE A 465 -0.66 13.69 8.73
N GLU A 466 -0.99 14.93 9.08
CA GLU A 466 -0.46 15.58 10.29
C GLU A 466 -1.56 15.72 11.34
N ILE A 467 -1.58 14.83 12.35
CA ILE A 467 -2.59 14.81 13.41
C ILE A 467 -2.10 15.65 14.61
N LYS A 468 -2.68 16.83 14.82
CA LYS A 468 -2.26 17.72 15.92
C LYS A 468 -2.95 17.43 17.25
N SER A 469 -4.17 16.89 17.19
CA SER A 469 -4.93 16.49 18.37
C SER A 469 -6.10 15.60 17.99
N MET A 470 -6.46 14.70 18.89
CA MET A 470 -7.72 13.95 18.90
C MET A 470 -8.78 14.82 19.59
N ALA A 471 -10.00 14.90 19.05
CA ALA A 471 -11.06 15.68 19.68
C ALA A 471 -11.60 15.00 20.93
N GLY A 472 -11.75 13.67 20.90
CA GLY A 472 -12.23 12.89 22.02
C GLY A 472 -12.09 11.39 21.77
N LEU A 473 -12.91 10.61 22.45
CA LEU A 473 -12.91 9.16 22.33
C LEU A 473 -13.44 8.69 20.96
N GLY A 474 -12.62 7.98 20.19
CA GLY A 474 -13.03 7.25 19.00
C GLY A 474 -13.72 5.91 19.31
N LYS A 475 -13.69 4.99 18.35
CA LYS A 475 -14.34 3.67 18.46
C LYS A 475 -13.53 2.68 19.32
N ALA A 476 -14.22 1.80 20.04
CA ALA A 476 -13.63 0.70 20.80
C ALA A 476 -13.18 -0.48 19.93
N SER A 477 -13.70 -0.57 18.69
CA SER A 477 -13.29 -1.56 17.70
C SER A 477 -13.21 -0.93 16.31
N TYR A 478 -12.19 -1.32 15.53
CA TYR A 478 -12.10 -0.93 14.12
C TYR A 478 -13.18 -1.59 13.25
N THR A 479 -13.76 -2.71 13.68
CA THR A 479 -14.86 -3.37 12.96
C THR A 479 -16.18 -2.61 13.07
N ALA A 480 -16.24 -1.59 13.93
CA ALA A 480 -17.42 -0.77 14.13
C ALA A 480 -17.56 0.37 13.10
N PHE A 481 -16.55 0.57 12.23
CA PHE A 481 -16.66 1.58 11.18
C PHE A 481 -17.62 1.11 10.08
N PRO A 482 -18.66 1.90 9.75
CA PRO A 482 -19.59 1.54 8.69
C PRO A 482 -18.90 1.52 7.32
N TYR A 483 -19.43 0.66 6.45
CA TYR A 483 -19.01 0.51 5.05
C TYR A 483 -20.10 1.01 4.06
N ASP A 484 -21.22 1.54 4.54
CA ASP A 484 -22.34 2.01 3.73
C ASP A 484 -22.53 3.53 3.79
N THR A 485 -21.62 4.26 4.43
CA THR A 485 -21.69 5.71 4.59
C THR A 485 -21.41 6.43 3.26
N ASP A 486 -22.27 7.39 2.91
CA ASP A 486 -21.99 8.38 1.85
C ASP A 486 -21.09 9.49 2.41
N LEU A 487 -19.82 9.50 2.00
CA LEU A 487 -18.81 10.41 2.54
C LEU A 487 -19.00 11.85 2.05
N LEU A 488 -19.56 12.05 0.86
CA LEU A 488 -19.83 13.41 0.35
C LEU A 488 -21.08 13.99 1.02
N GLY A 489 -22.13 13.18 1.17
CA GLY A 489 -23.34 13.56 1.88
C GLY A 489 -23.08 13.88 3.35
N GLU A 490 -22.24 13.10 4.03
CA GLU A 490 -21.79 13.42 5.39
C GLU A 490 -20.88 14.65 5.43
N HIS A 491 -19.94 14.84 4.50
CA HIS A 491 -19.13 16.05 4.45
C HIS A 491 -19.97 17.33 4.29
N ALA A 492 -21.12 17.25 3.62
CA ALA A 492 -22.05 18.37 3.43
C ALA A 492 -22.97 18.65 4.64
N THR A 493 -23.22 17.65 5.50
CA THR A 493 -24.19 17.76 6.61
C THR A 493 -23.55 17.69 8.00
N LYS A 494 -22.36 17.12 8.09
CA LYS A 494 -21.53 16.96 9.28
C LYS A 494 -20.06 16.92 8.84
N GLN A 495 -19.43 18.10 8.80
CA GLN A 495 -17.96 18.22 8.75
C GLN A 495 -17.25 17.45 9.89
N ASP A 496 -18.03 16.97 10.87
CA ASP A 496 -17.66 16.57 12.20
C ASP A 496 -18.19 15.16 12.57
N GLN A 497 -18.03 14.10 11.77
CA GLN A 497 -18.22 12.73 12.32
C GLN A 497 -17.18 11.69 11.91
N ILE A 498 -16.59 11.83 10.72
CA ILE A 498 -15.44 11.01 10.30
C ILE A 498 -14.12 11.76 10.54
N LEU A 499 -14.18 13.10 10.55
CA LEU A 499 -13.10 14.01 10.93
C LEU A 499 -13.28 14.64 12.33
N SER A 500 -14.49 14.68 12.92
CA SER A 500 -14.71 15.30 14.24
C SER A 500 -13.89 14.72 15.34
N ASP A 501 -13.56 13.44 15.25
CA ASP A 501 -12.89 12.74 16.32
C ASP A 501 -11.41 13.18 16.41
N MET A 502 -10.94 14.03 15.49
CA MET A 502 -9.61 14.64 15.44
C MET A 502 -9.64 16.14 15.07
N GLY A 503 -9.31 17.00 16.03
CA GLY A 503 -9.52 18.45 15.94
C GLY A 503 -8.72 19.21 14.88
N VAL A 504 -7.59 18.69 14.36
CA VAL A 504 -6.84 19.31 13.24
C VAL A 504 -6.01 18.26 12.50
N ILE A 505 -6.33 18.01 11.23
CA ILE A 505 -5.54 17.18 10.31
C ILE A 505 -5.21 17.99 9.06
N THR A 506 -3.92 18.03 8.70
CA THR A 506 -3.50 18.45 7.36
C THR A 506 -3.22 17.20 6.55
N ASN A 507 -3.87 17.05 5.39
CA ASN A 507 -3.47 16.08 4.38
C ASN A 507 -2.62 16.82 3.34
N ILE A 508 -1.33 16.50 3.28
CA ILE A 508 -0.39 17.05 2.30
C ILE A 508 -0.22 15.99 1.23
N VAL A 509 -0.47 16.39 -0.02
CA VAL A 509 -0.40 15.52 -1.19
C VAL A 509 0.75 16.01 -2.06
N ASP A 510 1.81 15.22 -2.11
CA ASP A 510 3.03 15.52 -2.88
C ASP A 510 3.18 14.49 -4.01
N GLU A 511 3.41 14.96 -5.23
CA GLU A 511 3.79 14.08 -6.34
C GLU A 511 5.25 13.64 -6.17
N LEU A 512 5.51 12.35 -6.35
CA LEU A 512 6.83 11.77 -6.21
C LEU A 512 7.61 11.94 -7.52
N TYR A 513 8.34 13.06 -7.65
CA TYR A 513 9.19 13.33 -8.82
C TYR A 513 10.49 12.54 -8.81
#